data_AF-A0A4S8M9A0-F1
#
_entry.id   AF-A0A4S8M9A0-F1
#
_cell.length_a   1.000
_cell.length_b   1.000
_cell.length_c   1.000
_cell.angle_alpha   90.00
_cell.angle_beta   90.00
_cell.angle_gamma   90.00
#
_symmetry.space_group_name_H-M   'P 1'
#
loop_
_entity.id
_entity.type
_entity.pdbx_description
1 polymer ?
#
loop_
_entity_poly.entity_id
_entity_poly.type
_entity_poly.pdbx_seq_one_letter_code
_entity_poly.pdbx_strand_id
1 'polypeptide(L)'
;YKKSNSRHQGATTRSRTLVTHQEKKIRLAASAYRVAWRAKLNLLDGNRALMGWNELLDQHIVGMQDLQDSEKKKIKAAKGHRAAAARSAREGNTPVEGAREKHRTPSWIWHGVSEGELGVDKVLYDGLRIEWCKSYARVRRWREEVMLLQEEMRRCLVTLEWQATTWEGRAVIPNFEGERLEGSSAYAHYQASICR
;
A
#
# COMPACT_ATOMS: atom_id res chain seq x y z
N TYR A 1 -5.11 0.41 -12.48
CA TYR A 1 -6.40 1.14 -12.51
C TYR A 1 -6.49 2.20 -11.39
N LYS A 2 -5.53 3.13 -11.26
CA LYS A 2 -5.53 4.19 -10.22
C LYS A 2 -4.73 5.44 -10.66
N LYS A 3 -5.05 6.04 -11.80
CA LYS A 3 -4.38 7.29 -12.24
C LYS A 3 -5.26 8.35 -12.90
N SER A 4 -6.52 8.06 -13.25
CA SER A 4 -7.36 9.01 -13.99
C SER A 4 -8.16 9.96 -13.08
N ASN A 5 -8.71 9.47 -11.96
CA ASN A 5 -9.80 10.19 -11.27
C ASN A 5 -9.45 10.71 -9.86
N SER A 6 -8.18 10.78 -9.47
CA SER A 6 -7.79 11.48 -8.24
C SER A 6 -7.30 12.89 -8.58
N ARG A 7 -8.24 13.84 -8.70
CA ARG A 7 -7.95 15.28 -8.70
C ARG A 7 -8.44 15.85 -7.36
N HIS A 8 -7.61 16.68 -6.73
CA HIS A 8 -7.83 17.32 -5.41
C HIS A 8 -7.50 16.51 -4.14
N GLN A 9 -6.87 15.34 -4.23
CA GLN A 9 -6.14 14.84 -3.05
C GLN A 9 -4.83 15.61 -2.94
N GLY A 10 -4.78 16.60 -2.03
CA GLY A 10 -3.52 17.26 -1.67
C GLY A 10 -2.44 16.22 -1.41
N ALA A 11 -1.18 16.54 -1.76
CA ALA A 11 -0.04 15.66 -1.54
C ALA A 11 -0.19 14.98 -0.18
N THR A 12 -0.11 13.66 -0.12
CA THR A 12 -0.51 12.84 1.03
C THR A 12 0.37 13.16 2.25
N THR A 13 0.17 14.30 2.89
CA THR A 13 1.14 14.89 3.82
C THR A 13 1.13 14.14 5.13
N ARG A 14 -0.05 13.78 5.66
CA ARG A 14 -0.15 13.11 6.96
C ARG A 14 0.53 11.74 6.98
N SER A 15 0.28 10.89 5.98
CA SER A 15 0.92 9.57 5.89
C SER A 15 2.42 9.69 5.62
N ARG A 16 2.84 10.63 4.77
CA ARG A 16 4.27 10.90 4.54
C ARG A 16 4.96 11.41 5.80
N THR A 17 4.34 12.31 6.55
CA THR A 17 4.86 12.81 7.83
C THR A 17 5.02 11.67 8.83
N LEU A 18 4.03 10.78 8.95
CA LEU A 18 4.14 9.58 9.81
C LEU A 18 5.30 8.68 9.40
N VAL A 19 5.45 8.39 8.09
CA VAL A 19 6.57 7.60 7.57
C VAL A 19 7.91 8.28 7.86
N THR A 20 8.03 9.59 7.61
CA THR A 20 9.27 10.33 7.89
C THR A 20 9.60 10.37 9.38
N HIS A 21 8.59 10.45 10.24
CA HIS A 21 8.78 10.42 11.67
C HIS A 21 9.27 9.05 12.14
N GLN A 22 8.70 7.97 11.60
CA GLN A 22 9.16 6.62 11.90
C GLN A 22 10.60 6.39 11.39
N GLU A 23 10.91 6.86 10.19
CA GLU A 23 12.26 6.82 9.62
C GLU A 23 13.28 7.53 10.52
N LYS A 24 12.93 8.71 11.07
CA LYS A 24 13.77 9.42 12.05
C LYS A 24 14.03 8.58 13.30
N LYS A 25 12.99 7.94 13.85
CA LYS A 25 13.12 7.05 15.03
C LYS A 25 14.04 5.86 14.74
N ILE A 26 13.89 5.23 13.58
CA ILE A 26 14.75 4.11 13.15
C ILE A 26 16.22 4.56 13.09
N ARG A 27 16.49 5.72 12.47
CA ARG A 27 17.86 6.27 12.38
C ARG A 27 18.46 6.59 13.74
N LEU A 28 17.66 7.20 14.63
CA LEU A 28 18.09 7.49 15.99
C LEU A 28 18.45 6.21 16.74
N ALA A 29 17.56 5.21 16.72
CA ALA A 29 17.82 3.91 17.35
C ALA A 29 19.07 3.21 16.77
N ALA A 30 19.24 3.23 15.45
CA ALA A 30 20.41 2.67 14.78
C ALA A 30 21.70 3.39 15.18
N SER A 31 21.69 4.72 15.23
CA SER A 31 22.86 5.50 15.68
C SER A 31 23.21 5.21 17.13
N ALA A 32 22.21 5.15 18.02
CA ALA A 32 22.42 4.84 19.43
C ALA A 32 23.04 3.45 19.62
N TYR A 33 22.52 2.44 18.90
CA TYR A 33 23.08 1.09 18.91
C TYR A 33 24.54 1.07 18.43
N ARG A 34 24.85 1.74 17.31
CA ARG A 34 26.21 1.81 16.76
C ARG A 34 27.19 2.48 17.71
N VAL A 35 26.76 3.56 18.37
CA VAL A 35 27.57 4.25 19.39
C VAL A 35 27.81 3.33 20.59
N ALA A 36 26.77 2.66 21.10
CA ALA A 36 26.91 1.72 22.20
C ALA A 36 27.81 0.52 21.84
N TRP A 37 27.68 -0.02 20.62
CA TRP A 37 28.51 -1.10 20.12
C TRP A 37 29.99 -0.70 20.08
N ARG A 38 30.30 0.50 19.57
CA ARG A 38 31.67 1.05 19.57
C ARG A 38 32.19 1.30 20.99
N ALA A 39 31.38 1.86 21.87
CA ALA A 39 31.76 2.11 23.26
C ALA A 39 32.11 0.81 23.99
N LYS A 40 31.32 -0.25 23.81
CA LYS A 40 31.60 -1.57 24.36
C LYS A 40 32.83 -2.22 23.72
N LEU A 41 33.04 -2.04 22.42
CA LEU A 41 34.28 -2.50 21.76
C LEU A 41 35.53 -1.83 22.36
N ASN A 42 35.45 -0.53 22.67
CA ASN A 42 36.55 0.20 23.31
C ASN A 42 36.83 -0.30 24.74
N LEU A 43 35.79 -0.68 25.50
CA LEU A 43 35.94 -1.28 26.84
C LEU A 43 36.58 -2.67 26.80
N LEU A 44 36.50 -3.37 25.66
CA LEU A 44 37.07 -4.69 25.43
C LEU A 44 38.43 -4.63 24.75
N ASP A 45 39.08 -3.46 24.72
CA ASP A 45 40.36 -3.22 24.03
C ASP A 45 40.36 -3.67 22.56
N GLY A 46 39.20 -3.58 21.89
CA GLY A 46 39.04 -3.99 20.50
C GLY A 46 38.81 -5.49 20.29
N ASN A 47 38.68 -6.29 21.35
CA ASN A 47 38.47 -7.73 21.24
C ASN A 47 37.02 -8.08 20.80
N ARG A 48 36.86 -8.38 19.51
CA ARG A 48 35.56 -8.72 18.91
C ARG A 48 35.00 -10.07 19.39
N ALA A 49 35.85 -11.01 19.82
CA ALA A 49 35.41 -12.34 20.24
C ALA A 49 34.59 -12.29 21.54
N LEU A 50 34.90 -11.32 22.42
CA LEU A 50 34.18 -11.09 23.68
C LEU A 50 32.97 -10.15 23.52
N MET A 51 32.74 -9.63 22.31
CA MET A 51 31.73 -8.60 22.07
C MET A 51 30.31 -9.13 22.29
N GLY A 52 30.03 -10.35 21.84
CA GLY A 52 28.71 -11.00 21.94
C GLY A 52 27.54 -10.26 21.27
N TRP A 53 27.77 -9.09 20.68
CA TRP A 53 26.77 -8.28 19.97
C TRP A 53 27.15 -8.18 18.49
N ASN A 54 26.16 -8.41 17.63
CA ASN A 54 26.34 -8.33 16.19
C ASN A 54 26.51 -6.88 15.72
N GLU A 55 27.40 -6.63 14.77
CA GLU A 55 27.57 -5.29 14.19
C GLU A 55 26.36 -4.89 13.33
N LEU A 56 25.81 -3.70 13.56
CA LEU A 56 24.64 -3.20 12.85
C LEU A 56 25.03 -2.40 11.59
N LEU A 57 24.97 -3.04 10.43
CA LEU A 57 25.17 -2.44 9.11
C LEU A 57 23.87 -1.86 8.54
N ASP A 58 23.96 -0.88 7.64
CA ASP A 58 22.77 -0.27 7.00
C ASP A 58 21.94 -1.30 6.22
N GLN A 59 22.60 -2.30 5.63
CA GLN A 59 21.94 -3.41 4.94
C GLN A 59 21.10 -4.31 5.85
N HIS A 60 21.30 -4.25 7.17
CA HIS A 60 20.46 -4.95 8.15
C HIS A 60 19.18 -4.15 8.46
N ILE A 61 19.16 -2.84 8.25
CA ILE A 61 17.99 -1.98 8.52
C ILE A 61 17.12 -1.92 7.28
N VAL A 62 16.48 -3.04 7.00
CA VAL A 62 15.57 -3.16 5.85
C VAL A 62 14.19 -3.48 6.38
N GLY A 63 13.24 -2.61 6.06
CA GLY A 63 11.83 -2.88 6.32
C GLY A 63 11.35 -4.08 5.51
N MET A 64 10.42 -4.84 6.06
CA MET A 64 9.71 -5.89 5.32
C MET A 64 8.84 -5.20 4.25
N GLN A 65 9.44 -4.91 3.10
CA GLN A 65 8.76 -4.25 1.99
C GLN A 65 7.74 -5.23 1.40
N ASP A 66 6.57 -4.72 1.01
CA ASP A 66 5.62 -5.48 0.20
C ASP A 66 6.34 -5.98 -1.06
N LEU A 67 6.39 -7.30 -1.25
CA LEU A 67 7.07 -7.98 -2.36
C LEU A 67 6.61 -7.41 -3.72
N GLN A 68 5.36 -6.97 -3.80
CA GLN A 68 4.82 -6.38 -5.03
C GLN A 68 5.39 -4.99 -5.32
N ASP A 69 5.76 -4.22 -4.30
CA ASP A 69 6.28 -2.87 -4.47
C ASP A 69 7.81 -2.86 -4.69
N SER A 70 8.54 -3.84 -4.15
CA SER A 70 9.95 -4.06 -4.52
C SER A 70 10.08 -4.52 -5.97
N GLU A 71 9.24 -5.46 -6.43
CA GLU A 71 9.20 -5.91 -7.82
C GLU A 71 8.85 -4.76 -8.78
N LYS A 72 7.83 -3.96 -8.46
CA LYS A 72 7.48 -2.77 -9.27
C LYS A 72 8.62 -1.74 -9.33
N LYS A 73 9.35 -1.52 -8.22
CA LYS A 73 10.52 -0.63 -8.21
C LYS A 73 11.66 -1.20 -9.05
N LYS A 74 11.92 -2.50 -9.00
CA LYS A 74 12.93 -3.17 -9.83
C LYS A 74 12.57 -3.15 -11.31
N ILE A 75 11.31 -3.41 -11.67
CA ILE A 75 10.83 -3.31 -13.07
C ILE A 75 10.99 -1.88 -13.59
N LYS A 76 10.72 -0.87 -12.75
CA LYS A 76 10.95 0.55 -13.10
C LYS A 76 12.43 0.89 -13.25
N ALA A 77 13.29 0.43 -12.34
CA ALA A 77 14.74 0.64 -12.43
C ALA A 77 15.33 -0.06 -13.67
N ALA A 78 14.92 -1.30 -13.94
CA ALA A 78 15.33 -2.05 -15.13
C ALA A 78 14.90 -1.36 -16.43
N LYS A 79 13.72 -0.72 -16.47
CA LYS A 79 13.30 0.10 -17.63
C LYS A 79 14.19 1.32 -17.86
N GLY A 80 14.68 1.98 -16.80
CA GLY A 80 15.60 3.12 -16.89
C GLY A 80 17.03 2.74 -17.27
N HIS A 81 17.46 1.53 -16.90
CA HIS A 81 18.84 1.07 -17.11
C HIS A 81 19.02 0.12 -18.30
N ARG A 82 18.00 -0.14 -19.14
CA ARG A 82 18.14 -1.03 -20.33
C ARG A 82 19.31 -0.64 -21.24
N ALA A 83 19.53 0.65 -21.46
CA ALA A 83 20.66 1.14 -22.26
C ALA A 83 22.03 1.00 -21.56
N ALA A 84 22.08 0.99 -20.23
CA ALA A 84 23.30 0.78 -19.46
C ALA A 84 23.63 -0.72 -19.30
N ALA A 85 22.61 -1.55 -19.08
CA ALA A 85 22.73 -3.01 -19.02
C ALA A 85 23.16 -3.61 -20.37
N ALA A 86 22.65 -3.09 -21.50
CA ALA A 86 23.08 -3.50 -22.83
C ALA A 86 24.54 -3.13 -23.14
N ARG A 87 25.06 -2.05 -22.54
CA ARG A 87 26.48 -1.65 -22.65
C ARG A 87 27.38 -2.56 -21.81
N SER A 88 27.02 -2.80 -20.54
CA SER A 88 27.75 -3.74 -19.68
C SER A 88 27.81 -5.17 -20.23
N ALA A 89 26.76 -5.62 -20.94
CA ALA A 89 26.74 -6.94 -21.57
C ALA A 89 27.70 -7.08 -22.77
N ARG A 90 28.06 -5.98 -23.45
CA ARG A 90 29.09 -5.98 -24.51
C ARG A 90 30.52 -6.03 -23.94
N GLU A 91 30.72 -5.52 -22.73
CA GLU A 91 32.02 -5.46 -22.05
C GLU A 91 32.35 -6.71 -21.23
N GLY A 92 31.51 -7.74 -21.25
CA GLY A 92 31.79 -9.02 -20.58
C GLY A 92 31.72 -8.99 -19.05
N ASN A 93 31.24 -7.89 -18.45
CA ASN A 93 30.99 -7.86 -17.01
C ASN A 93 29.71 -8.65 -16.67
N THR A 94 29.81 -9.46 -15.61
CA THR A 94 28.72 -10.32 -15.14
C THR A 94 27.44 -9.52 -14.86
N PRO A 95 26.25 -10.10 -15.10
CA PRO A 95 24.99 -9.46 -14.78
C PRO A 95 24.94 -9.16 -13.27
N VAL A 96 24.58 -7.93 -12.92
CA VAL A 96 24.28 -7.54 -11.53
C VAL A 96 23.34 -8.59 -10.92
N GLU A 97 23.75 -9.17 -9.81
CA GLU A 97 23.08 -10.22 -9.02
C GLU A 97 21.65 -9.76 -8.65
N GLY A 98 20.71 -9.99 -9.56
CA GLY A 98 19.41 -9.29 -9.56
C GLY A 98 18.21 -10.22 -9.61
N ALA A 99 18.38 -11.52 -9.39
CA ALA A 99 17.31 -12.49 -9.56
C ALA A 99 17.42 -13.66 -8.56
N ARG A 100 16.87 -13.48 -7.35
CA ARG A 100 16.22 -14.52 -6.51
C ARG A 100 15.70 -13.91 -5.20
N GLU A 101 14.65 -13.10 -5.29
CA GLU A 101 14.04 -12.44 -4.13
C GLU A 101 12.84 -13.22 -3.55
N LYS A 102 12.81 -14.54 -3.74
CA LYS A 102 11.85 -15.42 -3.06
C LYS A 102 12.38 -15.92 -1.70
N HIS A 103 13.64 -15.63 -1.38
CA HIS A 103 14.34 -16.07 -0.16
C HIS A 103 15.18 -14.94 0.43
N ARG A 104 14.62 -13.73 0.58
CA ARG A 104 15.32 -12.72 1.39
C ARG A 104 15.19 -13.16 2.84
N THR A 105 16.23 -13.81 3.37
CA THR A 105 16.33 -14.11 4.80
C THR A 105 16.27 -12.78 5.55
N PRO A 106 15.32 -12.61 6.48
CA PRO A 106 15.27 -11.39 7.26
C PRO A 106 16.59 -11.24 8.02
N SER A 107 17.09 -10.01 8.13
CA SER A 107 18.32 -9.74 8.88
C SER A 107 18.17 -10.20 10.32
N TRP A 108 19.29 -10.53 10.96
CA TRP A 108 19.34 -11.04 12.34
C TRP A 108 18.61 -10.14 13.35
N ILE A 109 18.45 -8.84 13.10
CA ILE A 109 17.66 -7.93 13.95
C ILE A 109 16.19 -8.31 14.06
N TRP A 110 15.68 -9.13 13.14
CA TRP A 110 14.31 -9.66 13.12
C TRP A 110 14.24 -11.09 13.66
N HIS A 111 15.39 -11.74 13.87
CA HIS A 111 15.45 -13.02 14.55
C HIS A 111 15.61 -12.68 16.04
N GLY A 112 14.61 -13.00 16.86
CA GLY A 112 14.71 -12.86 18.32
C GLY A 112 16.02 -13.48 18.83
N VAL A 113 16.59 -12.86 19.87
CA VAL A 113 17.83 -13.22 20.58
C VAL A 113 18.31 -14.64 20.29
N SER A 114 19.44 -14.77 19.57
CA SER A 114 20.32 -15.93 19.34
C SER A 114 19.68 -17.32 19.19
N GLU A 115 20.25 -18.17 18.33
CA GLU A 115 19.83 -19.56 18.04
C GLU A 115 19.71 -20.54 19.25
N GLY A 116 19.77 -20.08 20.50
CA GLY A 116 19.64 -20.88 21.73
C GLY A 116 18.42 -20.61 22.63
N GLU A 117 17.61 -19.56 22.41
CA GLU A 117 16.47 -19.23 23.30
C GLU A 117 15.11 -19.21 22.57
N LEU A 118 14.77 -20.32 21.94
CA LEU A 118 13.47 -20.55 21.26
C LEU A 118 12.23 -20.46 22.20
N GLY A 119 12.43 -20.30 23.51
CA GLY A 119 11.34 -20.25 24.50
C GLY A 119 10.76 -18.86 24.77
N VAL A 120 11.49 -17.78 24.50
CA VAL A 120 11.12 -16.43 24.98
C VAL A 120 10.24 -15.65 24.00
N ASP A 121 10.24 -16.00 22.71
CA ASP A 121 9.64 -15.14 21.68
C ASP A 121 8.23 -15.53 21.23
N LYS A 122 7.51 -16.37 22.00
CA LYS A 122 6.09 -16.69 21.73
C LYS A 122 5.24 -15.43 21.56
N VAL A 123 5.48 -14.42 22.40
CA VAL A 123 4.74 -13.14 22.38
C VAL A 123 4.98 -12.38 21.07
N LEU A 124 6.20 -12.41 20.53
CA LEU A 124 6.52 -11.76 19.26
C LEU A 124 5.92 -12.50 18.07
N TYR A 125 6.01 -13.84 18.05
CA TYR A 125 5.37 -14.65 17.01
C TYR A 125 3.85 -14.52 17.03
N ASP A 126 3.24 -14.47 18.22
CA ASP A 126 1.80 -14.25 18.36
C ASP A 126 1.41 -12.84 17.93
N GLY A 127 2.18 -11.82 18.29
CA GLY A 127 2.00 -10.45 17.80
C GLY A 127 2.06 -10.37 16.27
N LEU A 128 3.04 -11.02 15.65
CA LEU A 128 3.18 -11.06 14.19
C LEU A 128 2.01 -11.80 13.51
N ARG A 129 1.55 -12.92 14.08
CA ARG A 129 0.36 -13.63 13.58
C ARG A 129 -0.89 -12.77 13.66
N ILE A 130 -1.09 -12.05 14.75
CA ILE A 130 -2.21 -11.12 14.93
C ILE A 130 -2.16 -10.01 13.87
N GLU A 131 -1.01 -9.37 13.68
CA GLU A 131 -0.85 -8.31 12.68
C GLU A 131 -1.03 -8.83 11.25
N TRP A 132 -0.59 -10.05 10.96
CA TRP A 132 -0.85 -10.71 9.69
C TRP A 132 -2.35 -10.96 9.49
N CYS A 133 -3.04 -11.53 10.48
CA CYS A 133 -4.49 -11.76 10.44
C CYS A 133 -5.27 -10.46 10.25
N LYS A 134 -4.91 -9.38 10.94
CA LYS A 134 -5.53 -8.04 10.77
C LYS A 134 -5.32 -7.52 9.35
N SER A 135 -4.10 -7.62 8.82
CA SER A 135 -3.76 -7.17 7.47
C SER A 135 -4.49 -7.98 6.42
N TYR A 136 -4.56 -9.30 6.59
CA TYR A 136 -5.29 -10.22 5.73
C TYR A 136 -6.80 -9.95 5.73
N ALA A 137 -7.40 -9.73 6.90
CA ALA A 137 -8.81 -9.37 7.04
C ALA A 137 -9.12 -8.03 6.34
N ARG A 138 -8.23 -7.04 6.47
CA ARG A 138 -8.37 -5.76 5.76
C ARG A 138 -8.32 -5.92 4.24
N VAL A 139 -7.44 -6.77 3.72
CA VAL A 139 -7.37 -7.07 2.28
C VAL A 139 -8.64 -7.77 1.79
N ARG A 140 -9.18 -8.73 2.56
CA ARG A 140 -10.45 -9.39 2.23
C ARG A 140 -11.61 -8.40 2.20
N ARG A 141 -11.78 -7.60 3.27
CA ARG A 141 -12.81 -6.56 3.33
C ARG A 141 -12.70 -5.57 2.18
N TRP A 142 -11.48 -5.11 1.86
CA TRP A 142 -11.26 -4.20 0.74
C TRP A 142 -11.70 -4.82 -0.60
N ARG A 143 -11.49 -6.13 -0.80
CA ARG A 143 -11.98 -6.82 -2.01
C ARG A 143 -13.51 -6.86 -2.05
N GLU A 144 -14.15 -7.14 -0.94
CA GLU A 144 -15.61 -7.12 -0.81
C GLU A 144 -16.16 -5.70 -1.09
N GLU A 145 -15.58 -4.67 -0.49
CA GLU A 145 -15.96 -3.26 -0.71
C GLU A 145 -15.83 -2.86 -2.19
N VAL A 146 -14.77 -3.31 -2.89
CA VAL A 146 -14.62 -3.04 -4.32
C VAL A 146 -15.73 -3.71 -5.14
N MET A 147 -16.09 -4.95 -4.81
CA MET A 147 -17.19 -5.65 -5.49
C MET A 147 -18.54 -4.99 -5.21
N LEU A 148 -18.79 -4.59 -3.96
CA LEU A 148 -20.01 -3.88 -3.57
C LEU A 148 -20.12 -2.53 -4.28
N LEU A 149 -19.04 -1.75 -4.33
CA LEU A 149 -19.04 -0.46 -5.02
C LEU A 149 -19.34 -0.59 -6.52
N GLN A 150 -18.79 -1.62 -7.18
CA GLN A 150 -19.10 -1.89 -8.58
C GLN A 150 -20.59 -2.21 -8.79
N GLU A 151 -21.16 -3.02 -7.90
CA GLU A 151 -22.58 -3.36 -7.95
C GLU A 151 -23.47 -2.16 -7.60
N GLU A 152 -23.10 -1.33 -6.64
CA GLU A 152 -23.80 -0.07 -6.33
C GLU A 152 -23.80 0.88 -7.52
N MET A 153 -22.65 1.08 -8.18
CA MET A 153 -22.56 1.90 -9.39
C MET A 153 -23.50 1.38 -10.50
N ARG A 154 -23.57 0.06 -10.67
CA ARG A 154 -24.51 -0.58 -11.62
C ARG A 154 -25.97 -0.34 -11.21
N ARG A 155 -26.29 -0.50 -9.93
CA ARG A 155 -27.64 -0.27 -9.39
C ARG A 155 -28.07 1.18 -9.49
N CYS A 156 -27.18 2.15 -9.26
CA CYS A 156 -27.47 3.57 -9.40
C CYS A 156 -28.01 3.88 -10.80
N LEU A 157 -27.39 3.36 -11.86
CA LEU A 157 -27.88 3.57 -13.24
C LEU A 157 -29.29 2.97 -13.44
N VAL A 158 -29.52 1.76 -12.96
CA VAL A 158 -30.84 1.10 -13.06
C VAL A 158 -31.90 1.86 -12.26
N THR A 159 -31.56 2.35 -11.07
CA THR A 159 -32.46 3.15 -10.24
C THR A 159 -32.78 4.48 -10.91
N LEU A 160 -31.80 5.12 -11.52
CA LEU A 160 -31.98 6.36 -12.28
C LEU A 160 -32.89 6.16 -13.50
N GLU A 161 -32.72 5.07 -14.25
CA GLU A 161 -33.60 4.71 -15.37
C GLU A 161 -35.04 4.40 -14.90
N TRP A 162 -35.18 3.67 -13.80
CA TRP A 162 -36.49 3.46 -13.17
C TRP A 162 -37.13 4.76 -12.68
N GLN A 163 -36.35 5.71 -12.15
CA GLN A 163 -36.85 7.03 -11.78
C GLN A 163 -37.30 7.82 -13.02
N ALA A 164 -36.54 7.77 -14.12
CA ALA A 164 -36.90 8.44 -15.36
C ALA A 164 -38.24 7.93 -15.93
N THR A 165 -38.41 6.61 -16.02
CA THR A 165 -39.68 6.00 -16.45
C THR A 165 -40.83 6.32 -15.51
N THR A 166 -40.58 6.39 -14.20
CA THR A 166 -41.59 6.81 -13.22
C THR A 166 -42.01 8.26 -13.42
N TRP A 167 -41.08 9.16 -13.76
CA TRP A 167 -41.39 10.55 -14.10
C TRP A 167 -42.20 10.64 -15.40
N GLU A 168 -41.84 9.90 -16.44
CA GLU A 168 -42.59 9.85 -17.70
C GLU A 168 -44.03 9.37 -17.50
N GLY A 169 -44.24 8.36 -16.66
CA GLY A 169 -45.58 7.90 -16.29
C GLY A 169 -46.41 8.95 -15.56
N ARG A 170 -45.79 9.97 -14.95
CA ARG A 170 -46.45 11.09 -14.28
C ARG A 170 -46.70 12.29 -15.18
N ALA A 171 -46.28 12.24 -16.45
CA ALA A 171 -46.48 13.35 -17.39
C ALA A 171 -47.96 13.64 -17.68
N VAL A 172 -48.83 12.63 -17.51
CA VAL A 172 -50.28 12.76 -17.70
C VAL A 172 -50.99 12.66 -16.35
N ILE A 173 -51.53 13.78 -15.88
CA ILE A 173 -52.34 13.85 -14.66
C ILE A 173 -53.80 14.04 -15.06
N PRO A 174 -54.71 13.06 -14.78
CA PRO A 174 -56.09 13.09 -15.26
C PRO A 174 -56.91 14.33 -14.90
N ASN A 175 -56.55 15.02 -13.80
CA ASN A 175 -57.27 16.18 -13.29
C ASN A 175 -56.74 17.52 -13.82
N PHE A 176 -55.67 17.52 -14.63
CA PHE A 176 -55.08 18.75 -15.17
C PHE A 176 -55.46 18.90 -16.64
N GLU A 177 -55.84 20.12 -17.03
CA GLU A 177 -56.23 20.47 -18.40
C GLU A 177 -55.50 21.74 -18.86
N GLY A 178 -55.39 21.93 -20.18
CA GLY A 178 -54.78 23.10 -20.80
C GLY A 178 -53.33 23.33 -20.37
N GLU A 179 -52.98 24.58 -20.06
CA GLU A 179 -51.63 25.02 -19.69
C GLU A 179 -51.05 24.27 -18.49
N ARG A 180 -51.91 23.84 -17.54
CA ARG A 180 -51.47 23.10 -16.35
C ARG A 180 -50.99 21.70 -16.69
N LEU A 181 -51.66 21.04 -17.63
CA LEU A 181 -51.24 19.72 -18.12
C LEU A 181 -49.92 19.82 -18.87
N GLU A 182 -49.80 20.82 -19.74
CA GLU A 182 -48.58 21.08 -20.52
C GLU A 182 -47.39 21.37 -19.61
N GLY A 183 -47.56 22.23 -18.61
CA GLY A 183 -46.52 22.52 -17.61
C GLY A 183 -46.11 21.28 -16.79
N SER A 184 -47.08 20.47 -16.34
CA SER A 184 -46.76 19.23 -15.61
C SER A 184 -46.05 18.19 -16.48
N SER A 185 -46.45 18.08 -17.75
CA SER A 185 -45.84 17.18 -18.72
C SER A 185 -44.40 17.60 -19.03
N ALA A 186 -44.19 18.89 -19.31
CA ALA A 186 -42.85 19.45 -19.55
C ALA A 186 -41.92 19.25 -18.35
N TYR A 187 -42.42 19.48 -17.13
CA TYR A 187 -41.64 19.25 -15.91
C TYR A 187 -41.31 17.76 -15.71
N ALA A 188 -42.27 16.86 -15.93
CA ALA A 188 -42.05 15.42 -15.81
C ALA A 188 -40.99 14.92 -16.80
N HIS A 189 -41.05 15.34 -18.07
CA HIS A 189 -40.04 15.01 -19.07
C HIS A 189 -38.67 15.62 -18.76
N TYR A 190 -38.63 16.83 -18.20
CA TYR A 190 -37.39 17.44 -17.73
C TYR A 190 -36.77 16.67 -16.55
N GLN A 191 -37.56 16.22 -15.58
CA GLN A 191 -37.06 15.37 -14.49
C GLN A 191 -36.56 14.02 -15.01
N ALA A 192 -37.28 13.43 -15.98
CA ALA A 192 -36.86 12.20 -16.62
C ALA A 192 -35.52 12.36 -17.37
N SER A 193 -35.26 13.51 -17.98
CA SER A 193 -33.99 13.77 -18.68
C SER A 193 -32.82 13.99 -17.72
N ILE A 194 -33.05 14.56 -16.53
CA ILE A 194 -32.03 14.67 -15.47
C ILE A 194 -31.63 13.28 -14.94
N CYS A 195 -32.60 12.37 -14.87
CA CYS A 195 -32.38 11.01 -14.38
C CYS A 195 -31.73 10.07 -15.42
N ARG A 196 -31.47 10.49 -16.66
CA ARG A 196 -30.79 9.68 -17.69
C ARG A 196 -29.33 10.09 -17.85
#